data_AF-A0A0K2UUI9-F1
#
_entry.id   AF-A0A0K2UUI9-F1
#
_cell.length_a   1.000
_cell.length_b   1.000
_cell.length_c   1.000
_cell.angle_alpha   90.00
_cell.angle_beta   90.00
_cell.angle_gamma   90.00
#
_symmetry.space_group_name_H-M   'P 1'
#
loop_
_entity.id
_entity.type
_entity.pdbx_description
1 polymer ?
#
loop_
_entity_poly.entity_id
_entity_poly.type
_entity_poly.pdbx_seq_one_letter_code
_entity_poly.pdbx_strand_id
1 'polypeptide(L)'
;IQSKSNPYRKTRMYCSDVKGRKISGAYDHISPDGKSSTGCLCSRKKDEMMKIGKTNLDSSLHCSTDGSYEKLQCDQKLCWCMNPLNPTSSSSTVVPEVFMKTLPCYQSFEVGTMYLRRCESRIINKVKTEAILQKHGHYWRQPYITDCEYNGSFGPIRCSVESEKICRCTDPYGKQIKSYFASISAGQMDCRCALDEYYGHTNQQCANHFGGYKELQEGIGEEWCIDEDGFQWSMSVMQSPASGKRCKIPNCEESESNCRGNCVDCSKCGQCGRNPGESCYP
;
A
#
# COMPACT_ATOMS: atom_id res chain seq x y z
N ILE A 1 12.73 -6.76 4.03
CA ILE A 1 12.60 -6.19 2.69
C ILE A 1 12.48 -7.35 1.75
N GLN A 2 11.57 -7.24 0.78
CA GLN A 2 11.49 -8.17 -0.33
C GLN A 2 11.71 -7.40 -1.62
N SER A 3 12.31 -8.08 -2.59
CA SER A 3 12.47 -7.58 -3.93
C SER A 3 11.58 -8.38 -4.87
N LYS A 4 11.04 -7.68 -5.87
CA LYS A 4 10.42 -8.28 -7.04
C LYS A 4 11.19 -7.78 -8.26
N SER A 5 11.62 -8.72 -9.08
CA SER A 5 12.32 -8.46 -10.34
C SER A 5 11.84 -9.45 -11.38
N ASN A 6 12.02 -9.11 -12.64
CA ASN A 6 11.81 -10.02 -13.74
C ASN A 6 12.86 -9.72 -14.83
N PRO A 7 13.01 -10.57 -15.85
CA PRO A 7 14.00 -10.36 -16.92
C PRO A 7 13.84 -9.04 -17.70
N TYR A 8 12.68 -8.39 -17.61
CA TYR A 8 12.29 -7.24 -18.40
C TYR A 8 12.30 -5.90 -17.62
N ARG A 9 12.40 -5.94 -16.28
CA ARG A 9 12.35 -4.75 -15.43
C ARG A 9 13.33 -4.82 -14.26
N LYS A 10 13.90 -3.66 -13.93
CA LYS A 10 14.73 -3.48 -12.74
C LYS A 10 13.98 -3.88 -11.46
N THR A 11 14.73 -4.39 -10.50
CA THR A 11 14.27 -4.77 -9.18
C THR A 11 13.54 -3.62 -8.48
N ARG A 12 12.29 -3.84 -8.06
CA ARG A 12 11.65 -2.98 -7.04
C ARG A 12 11.70 -3.67 -5.69
N MET A 13 11.85 -2.89 -4.64
CA MET A 13 11.89 -3.39 -3.27
C MET A 13 10.73 -2.82 -2.47
N TYR A 14 10.08 -3.66 -1.69
CA TYR A 14 8.98 -3.27 -0.81
C TYR A 14 9.19 -3.83 0.60
N CYS A 15 8.54 -3.18 1.57
CA CYS A 15 8.44 -3.76 2.90
C CYS A 15 7.42 -4.88 2.91
N SER A 16 7.79 -5.97 3.59
CA SER A 16 6.93 -7.12 3.81
C SER A 16 6.90 -7.53 5.26
N ASP A 17 5.78 -8.12 5.66
CA ASP A 17 5.59 -8.73 6.97
C ASP A 17 6.40 -10.04 7.10
N VAL A 18 6.31 -10.67 8.27
CA VAL A 18 7.01 -11.94 8.55
C VAL A 18 6.58 -13.11 7.66
N LYS A 19 5.43 -13.02 6.98
CA LYS A 19 4.92 -14.01 6.02
C LYS A 19 5.24 -13.64 4.57
N GLY A 20 5.94 -12.52 4.35
CA GLY A 20 6.27 -12.05 3.01
C GLY A 20 5.13 -11.33 2.29
N ARG A 21 4.10 -10.88 3.01
CA ARG A 21 3.04 -10.05 2.42
C ARG A 21 3.48 -8.60 2.42
N LYS A 22 3.24 -7.87 1.33
CA LYS A 22 3.52 -6.43 1.23
C LYS A 22 2.80 -5.68 2.34
N ILE A 23 3.50 -4.76 3.00
CA ILE A 23 2.92 -3.89 4.03
C ILE A 23 2.79 -2.46 3.50
N SER A 24 1.74 -1.80 3.99
CA SER A 24 1.40 -0.41 3.70
C SER A 24 2.52 0.60 4.01
N GLY A 25 2.56 1.71 3.28
CA GLY A 25 3.32 2.91 3.61
C GLY A 25 4.81 2.92 3.27
N ALA A 26 5.35 1.84 2.70
CA ALA A 26 6.73 1.79 2.24
C ALA A 26 6.77 1.63 0.72
N TYR A 27 7.14 2.71 0.03
CA TYR A 27 7.11 2.73 -1.43
C TYR A 27 8.24 1.90 -2.04
N ASP A 28 7.99 1.49 -3.28
CA ASP A 28 8.89 0.69 -4.10
C ASP A 28 10.21 1.44 -4.34
N HIS A 29 11.19 1.27 -3.46
CA HIS A 29 12.49 1.91 -3.66
C HIS A 29 13.27 1.17 -4.74
N ILE A 30 13.48 1.85 -5.85
CA ILE A 30 14.59 1.58 -6.77
C ILE A 30 15.85 2.09 -6.07
N SER A 31 16.45 1.28 -5.19
CA SER A 31 17.82 1.59 -4.76
C SER A 31 18.76 1.23 -5.93
N PRO A 32 19.59 2.16 -6.42
CA PRO A 32 20.60 1.86 -7.42
C PRO A 32 21.59 0.78 -6.95
N ASP A 33 21.73 0.63 -5.62
CA ASP A 33 22.82 -0.12 -5.00
C ASP A 33 22.34 -1.40 -4.28
N GLY A 34 21.03 -1.69 -4.32
CA GLY A 34 20.43 -2.90 -3.73
C GLY A 34 20.59 -3.04 -2.21
N LYS A 35 21.05 -2.00 -1.51
CA LYS A 35 21.33 -2.01 -0.08
C LYS A 35 20.48 -0.97 0.64
N SER A 36 19.44 -1.43 1.30
CA SER A 36 19.02 -0.84 2.56
C SER A 36 18.51 -1.99 3.39
N SER A 37 19.18 -2.36 4.48
CA SER A 37 18.68 -3.38 5.41
C SER A 37 17.72 -2.77 6.43
N THR A 38 17.73 -1.44 6.58
CA THR A 38 17.02 -0.68 7.63
C THR A 38 15.73 -0.03 7.15
N GLY A 39 15.50 0.05 5.84
CA GLY A 39 14.35 0.72 5.22
C GLY A 39 12.97 0.24 5.66
N CYS A 40 12.80 -0.86 6.40
CA CYS A 40 11.45 -1.36 6.76
C CYS A 40 11.18 -1.52 8.25
N LEU A 41 12.13 -1.15 9.10
CA LEU A 41 12.06 -1.50 10.52
C LEU A 41 10.86 -0.82 11.21
N CYS A 42 10.57 0.44 10.88
CA CYS A 42 9.43 1.15 11.44
C CYS A 42 8.09 0.60 10.91
N SER A 43 7.96 0.45 9.60
CA SER A 43 6.73 -0.08 8.99
C SER A 43 6.41 -1.49 9.49
N ARG A 44 7.42 -2.34 9.67
CA ARG A 44 7.25 -3.67 10.28
C ARG A 44 6.82 -3.58 11.74
N LYS A 45 7.40 -2.67 12.51
CA LYS A 45 7.00 -2.48 13.91
C LYS A 45 5.54 -2.04 14.02
N LYS A 46 5.10 -1.10 13.17
CA LYS A 46 3.68 -0.68 13.13
C LYS A 46 2.77 -1.82 12.71
N ASP A 47 3.15 -2.62 11.71
CA ASP A 47 2.40 -3.81 11.30
C ASP A 47 2.23 -4.83 12.44
N GLU A 48 3.30 -5.12 13.18
CA GLU A 48 3.25 -5.97 14.38
C GLU A 48 2.32 -5.41 15.44
N MET A 49 2.38 -4.10 15.70
CA MET A 49 1.53 -3.42 16.67
C MET A 49 0.05 -3.50 16.29
N MET A 50 -0.29 -3.28 15.01
CA MET A 50 -1.66 -3.42 14.54
C MET A 50 -2.19 -4.85 14.65
N LYS A 51 -1.35 -5.85 14.40
CA LYS A 51 -1.73 -7.27 14.53
C LYS A 51 -2.05 -7.69 15.97
N ILE A 52 -1.42 -7.06 16.96
CA ILE A 52 -1.72 -7.28 18.39
C ILE A 52 -2.82 -6.37 18.92
N GLY A 53 -3.54 -5.66 18.03
CA GLY A 53 -4.69 -4.82 18.38
C GLY A 53 -4.33 -3.39 18.81
N LYS A 54 -3.06 -2.97 18.75
CA LYS A 54 -2.71 -1.56 18.91
C LYS A 54 -3.06 -0.79 17.64
N THR A 55 -3.83 0.26 17.76
CA THR A 55 -4.25 1.10 16.64
C THR A 55 -3.28 2.26 16.41
N ASN A 56 -3.47 3.02 15.32
CA ASN A 56 -2.80 4.31 15.13
C ASN A 56 -3.11 5.33 16.26
N LEU A 57 -4.13 5.07 17.10
CA LEU A 57 -4.40 5.84 18.31
C LEU A 57 -3.45 5.47 19.46
N ASP A 58 -3.00 4.21 19.50
CA ASP A 58 -2.18 3.64 20.57
C ASP A 58 -0.67 3.75 20.29
N SER A 59 -0.31 4.06 19.04
CA SER A 59 1.07 4.25 18.61
C SER A 59 1.20 5.40 17.63
N SER A 60 1.96 6.40 18.03
CA SER A 60 2.29 7.56 17.18
C SER A 60 3.66 7.44 16.51
N LEU A 61 4.23 6.23 16.42
CA LEU A 61 5.53 6.05 15.75
C LEU A 61 5.47 6.55 14.30
N HIS A 62 6.48 7.33 13.91
CA HIS A 62 6.57 7.94 12.60
C HIS A 62 7.58 7.21 11.73
N CYS A 63 7.08 6.67 10.63
CA CYS A 63 7.91 6.05 9.60
C CYS A 63 8.14 7.03 8.45
N SER A 64 9.34 6.99 7.90
CA SER A 64 9.63 7.63 6.62
C SER A 64 8.94 6.88 5.47
N THR A 65 8.92 7.48 4.28
CA THR A 65 8.30 6.89 3.08
C THR A 65 8.96 5.60 2.61
N ASP A 66 10.21 5.38 3.01
CA ASP A 66 10.92 4.13 2.77
C ASP A 66 10.52 3.01 3.73
N GLY A 67 9.92 3.37 4.87
CA GLY A 67 9.52 2.49 5.96
C GLY A 67 10.52 2.44 7.14
N SER A 68 11.57 3.26 7.10
CA SER A 68 12.53 3.42 8.19
C SER A 68 11.94 4.32 9.29
N TYR A 69 12.61 4.36 10.45
CA TYR A 69 12.22 5.28 11.52
C TYR A 69 12.66 6.69 11.18
N GLU A 70 11.80 7.67 11.46
CA GLU A 70 12.23 9.05 11.54
C GLU A 70 13.06 9.32 12.78
N LYS A 71 13.90 10.35 12.73
CA LYS A 71 14.84 10.65 13.82
C LYS A 71 14.14 11.04 15.10
N LEU A 72 13.03 11.76 15.03
CA LEU A 72 12.19 12.08 16.19
C LEU A 72 11.06 11.05 16.28
N GLN A 73 11.04 10.29 17.37
CA GLN A 73 9.95 9.39 17.69
C GLN A 73 9.22 9.91 18.92
N CYS A 74 7.90 9.92 18.87
CA CYS A 74 7.08 10.11 20.05
C CYS A 74 6.03 9.01 20.14
N ASP A 75 5.80 8.54 21.35
CA ASP A 75 4.76 7.59 21.69
C ASP A 75 4.23 7.90 23.09
N GLN A 76 2.92 7.84 23.26
CA GLN A 76 2.26 8.08 24.55
C GLN A 76 2.71 9.38 25.26
N LYS A 77 2.87 10.47 24.50
CA LYS A 77 3.33 11.80 24.98
C LYS A 77 4.78 11.84 25.49
N LEU A 78 5.58 10.84 25.18
CA LEU A 78 7.01 10.81 25.41
C LEU A 78 7.73 10.82 24.07
N CYS A 79 8.79 11.61 23.94
CA CYS A 79 9.56 11.79 22.73
C CYS A 79 11.03 11.46 22.97
N TRP A 80 11.69 10.92 21.95
CA TRP A 80 13.11 10.59 21.96
C TRP A 80 13.71 10.63 20.55
N CYS A 81 15.03 10.72 20.48
CA CYS A 81 15.76 10.56 19.24
C CYS A 81 16.01 9.08 18.97
N MET A 82 15.75 8.68 17.73
CA MET A 82 15.98 7.35 17.19
C MET A 82 17.06 7.45 16.11
N ASN A 83 17.95 6.45 16.06
CA ASN A 83 18.85 6.29 14.92
C ASN A 83 18.17 5.39 13.87
N PRO A 84 17.87 5.88 12.65
CA PRO A 84 17.24 5.08 11.60
C PRO A 84 18.07 3.86 11.19
N LEU A 85 19.39 3.93 11.35
CA LEU A 85 20.32 2.85 11.01
C LEU A 85 20.47 1.81 12.12
N ASN A 86 20.20 2.22 13.37
CA ASN A 86 20.30 1.34 14.53
C ASN A 86 19.17 1.63 15.54
N PRO A 87 17.95 1.12 15.29
CA PRO A 87 16.79 1.46 16.10
C PRO A 87 16.72 0.72 17.45
N THR A 88 17.75 -0.05 17.85
CA THR A 88 17.73 -0.81 19.11
C THR A 88 17.96 0.06 20.35
N SER A 89 18.42 1.30 20.17
CA SER A 89 18.69 2.22 21.28
C SER A 89 18.23 3.63 20.93
N SER A 90 17.58 4.30 21.88
CA SER A 90 17.41 5.74 21.77
C SER A 90 18.78 6.42 21.77
N SER A 91 18.96 7.39 20.89
CA SER A 91 20.16 8.23 20.84
C SER A 91 20.07 9.46 21.74
N SER A 92 19.01 9.59 22.55
CA SER A 92 18.81 10.70 23.47
C SER A 92 18.14 10.28 24.77
N THR A 93 18.04 11.22 25.69
CA THR A 93 17.09 11.13 26.81
C THR A 93 15.66 11.15 26.29
N VAL A 94 14.77 10.41 26.96
CA VAL A 94 13.32 10.46 26.72
C VAL A 94 12.74 11.67 27.47
N VAL A 95 11.96 12.49 26.78
CA VAL A 95 11.35 13.71 27.34
C VAL A 95 9.84 13.72 27.11
N PRO A 96 9.04 14.41 27.94
CA PRO A 96 7.65 14.71 27.60
C PRO A 96 7.50 15.44 26.25
N GLU A 97 6.42 15.21 25.51
CA GLU A 97 6.18 15.78 24.17
C GLU A 97 6.24 17.32 24.15
N VAL A 98 5.82 17.96 25.23
CA VAL A 98 5.94 19.43 25.40
C VAL A 98 7.38 19.93 25.34
N PHE A 99 8.35 19.05 25.63
CA PHE A 99 9.78 19.31 25.56
C PHE A 99 10.44 18.69 24.32
N MET A 100 9.69 18.17 23.34
CA MET A 100 10.29 17.56 22.14
C MET A 100 11.28 18.49 21.42
N LYS A 101 11.04 19.81 21.49
CA LYS A 101 11.88 20.85 20.88
C LYS A 101 13.28 20.96 21.48
N THR A 102 13.53 20.36 22.65
CA THR A 102 14.85 20.34 23.29
C THR A 102 15.72 19.18 22.80
N LEU A 103 15.14 18.22 22.09
CA LEU A 103 15.87 17.06 21.57
C LEU A 103 16.76 17.45 20.39
N PRO A 104 17.98 16.88 20.28
CA PRO A 104 18.93 17.24 19.22
C PRO A 104 18.48 16.82 17.82
N CYS A 105 17.58 15.85 17.71
CA CYS A 105 16.99 15.41 16.45
C CYS A 105 15.75 16.20 16.03
N TYR A 106 15.27 17.14 16.85
CA TYR A 106 14.08 17.92 16.52
C TYR A 106 14.37 18.89 15.36
N GLN A 107 13.55 18.80 14.32
CA GLN A 107 13.62 19.70 13.17
C GLN A 107 12.25 20.32 12.92
N SER A 108 12.16 21.65 13.06
CA SER A 108 10.87 22.36 13.01
C SER A 108 10.17 22.23 11.65
N PHE A 109 10.91 22.13 10.56
CA PHE A 109 10.36 21.99 9.21
C PHE A 109 9.84 20.57 8.92
N GLU A 110 10.38 19.54 9.59
CA GLU A 110 9.91 18.15 9.44
C GLU A 110 8.66 17.89 10.29
N VAL A 111 8.67 18.39 11.54
CA VAL A 111 7.58 18.13 12.51
C VAL A 111 6.42 19.11 12.34
N GLY A 112 6.68 20.36 11.97
CA GLY A 112 5.66 21.40 11.93
C GLY A 112 5.22 21.86 13.32
N THR A 113 3.91 22.12 13.49
CA THR A 113 3.36 22.71 14.72
C THR A 113 3.03 21.70 15.82
N MET A 114 2.80 20.44 15.45
CA MET A 114 2.45 19.33 16.34
C MET A 114 3.08 18.05 15.83
N TYR A 115 3.33 17.10 16.72
CA TYR A 115 3.96 15.84 16.31
C TYR A 115 3.06 15.04 15.35
N LEU A 116 1.77 14.89 15.66
CA LEU A 116 0.85 14.09 14.85
C LEU A 116 0.65 14.66 13.44
N ARG A 117 0.71 13.78 12.42
CA ARG A 117 0.44 14.17 11.03
C ARG A 117 -1.03 14.45 10.80
N ARG A 118 -1.34 15.01 9.63
CA ARG A 118 -2.71 15.40 9.26
C ARG A 118 -3.69 14.22 9.27
N CYS A 119 -3.29 13.05 8.76
CA CYS A 119 -4.16 11.88 8.75
C CYS A 119 -4.38 11.36 10.18
N GLU A 120 -3.32 11.20 10.94
CA GLU A 120 -3.33 10.72 12.33
C GLU A 120 -4.19 11.63 13.22
N SER A 121 -3.97 12.94 13.15
CA SER A 121 -4.77 13.95 13.85
C SER A 121 -6.26 13.84 13.52
N ARG A 122 -6.62 13.53 12.27
CA ARG A 122 -8.03 13.32 11.88
C ARG A 122 -8.62 12.07 12.49
N ILE A 123 -7.92 10.94 12.49
CA ILE A 123 -8.39 9.70 13.13
C ILE A 123 -8.58 9.93 14.63
N ILE A 124 -7.58 10.52 15.29
CA ILE A 124 -7.62 10.77 16.73
C ILE A 124 -8.77 11.72 17.10
N ASN A 125 -8.94 12.81 16.36
CA ASN A 125 -10.02 13.76 16.61
C ASN A 125 -11.40 13.15 16.32
N LYS A 126 -11.51 12.25 15.33
CA LYS A 126 -12.74 11.51 15.06
C LYS A 126 -13.13 10.65 16.25
N VAL A 127 -12.22 9.83 16.76
CA VAL A 127 -12.48 8.96 17.93
C VAL A 127 -12.86 9.78 19.15
N LYS A 128 -12.14 10.88 19.43
CA LYS A 128 -12.46 11.78 20.55
C LYS A 128 -13.85 12.43 20.40
N THR A 129 -14.15 12.94 19.21
CA THR A 129 -15.47 13.55 18.91
C THR A 129 -16.58 12.53 19.08
N GLU A 130 -16.38 11.31 18.57
CA GLU A 130 -17.35 10.23 18.68
C GLU A 130 -17.60 9.84 20.13
N ALA A 131 -16.55 9.69 20.95
CA ALA A 131 -16.68 9.39 22.38
C ALA A 131 -17.45 10.48 23.15
N ILE A 132 -17.20 11.76 22.82
CA ILE A 132 -17.94 12.89 23.41
C ILE A 132 -19.42 12.81 23.00
N LEU A 133 -19.71 12.66 21.70
CA LEU A 133 -21.09 12.60 21.20
C LEU A 133 -21.87 11.42 21.80
N GLN A 134 -21.25 10.25 21.87
CA GLN A 134 -21.85 9.06 22.47
C GLN A 134 -22.17 9.29 23.96
N LYS A 135 -21.28 9.94 24.71
CA LYS A 135 -21.54 10.32 26.12
C LYS A 135 -22.74 11.25 26.26
N HIS A 136 -23.03 12.04 25.24
CA HIS A 136 -24.19 12.94 25.16
C HIS A 136 -25.42 12.30 24.48
N GLY A 137 -25.42 10.99 24.20
CA GLY A 137 -26.55 10.28 23.59
C GLY A 137 -26.72 10.51 22.08
N HIS A 138 -25.71 11.08 21.41
CA HIS A 138 -25.70 11.28 19.97
C HIS A 138 -24.86 10.22 19.26
N TYR A 139 -25.38 9.68 18.16
CA TYR A 139 -24.64 8.80 17.28
C TYR A 139 -24.13 9.56 16.06
N TRP A 140 -22.81 9.55 15.85
CA TRP A 140 -22.21 10.23 14.71
C TRP A 140 -22.02 9.27 13.54
N ARG A 141 -22.70 9.56 12.41
CA ARG A 141 -22.40 8.91 11.14
C ARG A 141 -21.27 9.67 10.44
N GLN A 142 -20.07 9.09 10.47
CA GLN A 142 -18.93 9.65 9.76
C GLN A 142 -19.13 9.51 8.25
N PRO A 143 -19.02 10.56 7.43
CA PRO A 143 -19.32 10.48 5.98
C PRO A 143 -18.28 9.72 5.16
N TYR A 144 -17.12 9.40 5.73
CA TYR A 144 -16.06 8.65 5.08
C TYR A 144 -15.20 7.91 6.09
N ILE A 145 -14.70 6.74 5.67
CA ILE A 145 -13.65 6.01 6.37
C ILE A 145 -12.33 6.79 6.16
N THR A 146 -11.51 6.90 7.20
CA THR A 146 -10.19 7.54 7.13
C THR A 146 -9.18 6.56 7.64
N ASP A 147 -8.42 6.02 6.71
CA ASP A 147 -7.30 5.14 7.00
C ASP A 147 -6.00 5.89 6.73
N CYS A 148 -5.01 5.63 7.58
CA CYS A 148 -3.66 6.20 7.43
C CYS A 148 -2.67 5.08 7.16
N GLU A 149 -1.73 5.36 6.27
CA GLU A 149 -0.57 4.52 6.04
C GLU A 149 0.39 4.56 7.24
N TYR A 150 1.38 3.66 7.28
CA TYR A 150 2.35 3.59 8.38
C TYR A 150 3.24 4.82 8.52
N ASN A 151 3.50 5.52 7.41
CA ASN A 151 4.14 6.83 7.41
C ASN A 151 3.16 7.97 7.77
N GLY A 152 1.94 7.68 8.22
CA GLY A 152 0.94 8.69 8.62
C GLY A 152 0.39 9.55 7.47
N SER A 153 0.65 9.20 6.20
CA SER A 153 -0.09 9.73 5.05
C SER A 153 -1.51 9.17 5.01
N PHE A 154 -2.37 9.77 4.19
CA PHE A 154 -3.67 9.16 3.91
C PHE A 154 -3.49 7.85 3.11
N GLY A 155 -4.35 6.88 3.38
CA GLY A 155 -4.44 5.64 2.61
C GLY A 155 -4.79 5.90 1.15
N PRO A 156 -4.47 4.95 0.24
CA PRO A 156 -4.68 5.12 -1.19
C PRO A 156 -6.13 5.04 -1.62
N ILE A 157 -7.01 4.45 -0.81
CA ILE A 157 -8.42 4.25 -1.11
C ILE A 157 -9.26 5.03 -0.12
N ARG A 158 -10.22 5.81 -0.63
CA ARG A 158 -11.18 6.53 0.21
C ARG A 158 -12.59 6.32 -0.28
N CYS A 159 -13.41 5.68 0.56
CA CYS A 159 -14.80 5.40 0.27
C CYS A 159 -15.74 6.31 1.07
N SER A 160 -16.78 6.82 0.38
CA SER A 160 -17.95 7.40 1.04
C SER A 160 -18.75 6.29 1.72
N VAL A 161 -19.33 6.57 2.88
CA VAL A 161 -20.28 5.65 3.54
C VAL A 161 -21.74 5.96 3.22
N GLU A 162 -21.99 6.92 2.32
CA GLU A 162 -23.33 7.26 1.84
C GLU A 162 -23.90 6.18 0.89
N SER A 163 -25.17 6.34 0.51
CA SER A 163 -25.97 5.36 -0.24
C SER A 163 -25.33 4.86 -1.54
N GLU A 164 -24.51 5.67 -2.21
CA GLU A 164 -23.88 5.32 -3.49
C GLU A 164 -22.47 4.69 -3.36
N LYS A 165 -21.93 4.57 -2.12
CA LYS A 165 -20.61 3.98 -1.79
C LYS A 165 -19.55 4.20 -2.87
N ILE A 166 -19.23 5.46 -3.14
CA ILE A 166 -18.20 5.81 -4.13
C ILE A 166 -16.82 5.74 -3.45
N CYS A 167 -15.96 4.89 -3.98
CA CYS A 167 -14.54 4.80 -3.63
C CYS A 167 -13.69 5.54 -4.66
N ARG A 168 -12.60 6.17 -4.21
CA ARG A 168 -11.67 6.91 -5.06
C ARG A 168 -10.22 6.67 -4.66
N CYS A 169 -9.29 6.75 -5.62
CA CYS A 169 -7.87 6.72 -5.33
C CYS A 169 -7.43 8.08 -4.80
N THR A 170 -6.64 8.10 -3.74
CA THR A 170 -6.12 9.32 -3.13
C THR A 170 -4.61 9.34 -3.03
N ASP A 171 -4.06 10.55 -3.17
CA ASP A 171 -2.65 10.84 -2.93
C ASP A 171 -2.33 10.83 -1.41
N PRO A 172 -1.05 10.95 -1.02
CA PRO A 172 -0.63 10.98 0.39
C PRO A 172 -1.28 12.08 1.24
N TYR A 173 -1.84 13.11 0.60
CA TYR A 173 -2.52 14.23 1.24
C TYR A 173 -4.04 14.03 1.31
N GLY A 174 -4.54 12.92 0.78
CA GLY A 174 -5.95 12.54 0.77
C GLY A 174 -6.76 13.22 -0.34
N LYS A 175 -6.11 13.76 -1.37
CA LYS A 175 -6.73 14.35 -2.56
C LYS A 175 -6.90 13.30 -3.65
N GLN A 176 -8.02 13.36 -4.38
CA GLN A 176 -8.30 12.42 -5.45
C GLN A 176 -7.24 12.46 -6.56
N ILE A 177 -6.76 11.28 -6.97
CA ILE A 177 -5.89 11.10 -8.12
C ILE A 177 -6.77 10.91 -9.36
N LYS A 178 -6.70 11.87 -10.30
CA LYS A 178 -7.36 11.81 -11.62
C LYS A 178 -8.82 11.31 -11.55
N SER A 179 -9.23 10.48 -12.51
CA SER A 179 -10.59 9.94 -12.64
C SER A 179 -10.71 8.49 -12.14
N TYR A 180 -9.88 8.12 -11.16
CA TYR A 180 -9.93 6.80 -10.52
C TYR A 180 -10.94 6.81 -9.37
N PHE A 181 -12.21 6.63 -9.71
CA PHE A 181 -13.31 6.50 -8.75
C PHE A 181 -14.40 5.58 -9.30
N ALA A 182 -15.02 4.79 -8.44
CA ALA A 182 -16.10 3.90 -8.84
C ALA A 182 -17.11 3.66 -7.71
N SER A 183 -18.36 3.39 -8.09
CA SER A 183 -19.40 2.94 -7.17
C SER A 183 -19.24 1.44 -6.94
N ILE A 184 -18.37 1.10 -5.99
CA ILE A 184 -18.00 -0.28 -5.65
C ILE A 184 -17.71 -0.42 -4.16
N SER A 185 -17.63 -1.66 -3.70
CA SER A 185 -17.04 -1.96 -2.39
C SER A 185 -15.52 -1.74 -2.41
N ALA A 186 -14.94 -1.32 -1.29
CA ALA A 186 -13.51 -1.01 -1.15
C ALA A 186 -12.57 -2.15 -1.62
N GLY A 187 -13.00 -3.41 -1.54
CA GLY A 187 -12.18 -4.58 -1.87
C GLY A 187 -11.94 -4.82 -3.37
N GLN A 188 -12.59 -4.06 -4.25
CA GLN A 188 -12.38 -4.13 -5.71
C GLN A 188 -11.43 -3.04 -6.23
N MET A 189 -11.00 -2.13 -5.36
CA MET A 189 -10.11 -1.03 -5.67
C MET A 189 -8.74 -1.31 -5.02
N ASP A 190 -7.65 -1.18 -5.78
CA ASP A 190 -6.29 -1.35 -5.22
C ASP A 190 -5.42 -0.09 -5.34
N CYS A 191 -5.73 0.82 -6.27
CA CYS A 191 -5.04 2.08 -6.52
C CYS A 191 -3.53 2.01 -6.77
N ARG A 192 -2.96 0.81 -7.03
CA ARG A 192 -1.51 0.62 -7.17
C ARG A 192 -0.97 1.36 -8.38
N CYS A 193 -1.62 1.21 -9.54
CA CYS A 193 -1.19 1.90 -10.76
C CYS A 193 -1.41 3.42 -10.67
N ALA A 194 -2.55 3.85 -10.11
CA ALA A 194 -2.86 5.26 -9.92
C ALA A 194 -1.82 5.98 -9.05
N LEU A 195 -1.35 5.34 -7.97
CA LEU A 195 -0.27 5.87 -7.14
C LEU A 195 1.05 5.92 -7.89
N ASP A 196 1.41 4.83 -8.56
CA ASP A 196 2.64 4.79 -9.35
C ASP A 196 2.67 5.86 -10.45
N GLU A 197 1.53 6.14 -11.06
CA GLU A 197 1.36 7.22 -12.02
C GLU A 197 1.51 8.60 -11.36
N TYR A 198 0.93 8.79 -10.17
CA TYR A 198 1.08 10.02 -9.38
C TYR A 198 2.55 10.31 -9.04
N TYR A 199 3.33 9.29 -8.69
CA TYR A 199 4.75 9.41 -8.39
C TYR A 199 5.65 9.45 -9.62
N GLY A 200 5.12 9.21 -10.83
CA GLY A 200 5.93 9.07 -12.04
C GLY A 200 6.80 7.80 -12.04
N HIS A 201 6.41 6.77 -11.30
CA HIS A 201 7.09 5.48 -11.22
C HIS A 201 6.69 4.50 -12.33
N THR A 202 5.71 4.87 -13.16
CA THR A 202 5.20 4.01 -14.23
C THR A 202 4.84 4.78 -15.49
N ASN A 203 5.09 4.15 -16.64
CA ASN A 203 4.52 4.50 -17.95
C ASN A 203 3.51 3.43 -18.42
N GLN A 204 3.15 2.49 -17.52
CA GLN A 204 2.16 1.46 -17.80
C GLN A 204 0.75 2.06 -17.78
N GLN A 205 -0.14 1.50 -18.59
CA GLN A 205 -1.56 1.81 -18.63
C GLN A 205 -2.24 1.30 -17.36
N CYS A 206 -3.01 2.16 -16.69
CA CYS A 206 -3.86 1.73 -15.59
C CYS A 206 -5.20 1.18 -16.11
N ALA A 207 -5.69 0.13 -15.47
CA ALA A 207 -7.01 -0.40 -15.74
C ALA A 207 -8.06 0.57 -15.20
N ASN A 208 -9.06 0.86 -16.04
CA ASN A 208 -10.40 1.34 -15.67
C ASN A 208 -10.44 2.42 -14.56
N HIS A 209 -11.55 2.52 -13.85
CA HIS A 209 -11.76 3.51 -12.79
C HIS A 209 -11.32 3.01 -11.39
N PHE A 210 -10.85 1.75 -11.27
CA PHE A 210 -10.43 1.16 -9.99
C PHE A 210 -8.96 1.46 -9.62
N GLY A 211 -8.17 1.99 -10.57
CA GLY A 211 -6.81 2.48 -10.31
C GLY A 211 -5.74 1.40 -10.21
N GLY A 212 -6.07 0.14 -10.51
CA GLY A 212 -5.12 -0.95 -10.66
C GLY A 212 -4.45 -0.96 -12.03
N TYR A 213 -3.50 -1.86 -12.24
CA TYR A 213 -2.81 -1.99 -13.53
C TYR A 213 -3.69 -2.69 -14.57
N LYS A 214 -3.62 -2.25 -15.84
CA LYS A 214 -4.20 -3.02 -16.96
C LYS A 214 -3.30 -4.21 -17.21
N GLU A 215 -3.81 -5.42 -17.05
CA GLU A 215 -2.99 -6.64 -17.19
C GLU A 215 -2.31 -6.72 -18.57
N LEU A 216 -3.06 -6.44 -19.63
CA LEU A 216 -2.55 -6.35 -21.00
C LEU A 216 -2.11 -4.91 -21.29
N GLN A 217 -0.81 -4.73 -21.53
CA GLN A 217 -0.20 -3.46 -21.89
C GLN A 217 0.05 -3.39 -23.39
N GLU A 218 -0.06 -2.18 -23.93
CA GLU A 218 0.11 -1.92 -25.37
C GLU A 218 1.03 -0.71 -25.54
N GLY A 219 2.06 -0.87 -26.37
CA GLY A 219 3.01 0.16 -26.76
C GLY A 219 3.16 0.24 -28.28
N ILE A 220 4.19 0.93 -28.75
CA ILE A 220 4.43 1.08 -30.19
C ILE A 220 4.86 -0.28 -30.78
N GLY A 221 3.90 -0.99 -31.38
CA GLY A 221 4.15 -2.27 -32.08
C GLY A 221 4.32 -3.48 -31.17
N GLU A 222 4.20 -3.32 -29.86
CA GLU A 222 4.42 -4.38 -28.86
C GLU A 222 3.29 -4.44 -27.85
N GLU A 223 2.99 -5.65 -27.38
CA GLU A 223 2.01 -5.92 -26.34
C GLU A 223 2.65 -6.88 -25.32
N TRP A 224 2.44 -6.62 -24.04
CA TRP A 224 3.02 -7.43 -22.97
C TRP A 224 2.10 -7.51 -21.77
N CYS A 225 2.35 -8.48 -20.90
CA CYS A 225 1.53 -8.70 -19.71
C CYS A 225 2.25 -8.29 -18.46
N ILE A 226 1.55 -7.56 -17.60
CA ILE A 226 2.02 -7.17 -16.28
C ILE A 226 1.16 -7.79 -15.18
N ASP A 227 1.72 -7.93 -13.99
CA ASP A 227 0.99 -8.40 -12.82
C ASP A 227 0.39 -7.24 -12.03
N GLU A 228 -0.28 -7.55 -10.91
CA GLU A 228 -0.92 -6.57 -10.03
C GLU A 228 0.04 -5.52 -9.44
N ASP A 229 1.35 -5.77 -9.47
CA ASP A 229 2.38 -4.81 -9.02
C ASP A 229 3.04 -4.07 -10.18
N GLY A 230 2.54 -4.25 -11.41
CA GLY A 230 3.03 -3.56 -12.60
C GLY A 230 4.32 -4.15 -13.19
N PHE A 231 4.63 -5.41 -12.88
CA PHE A 231 5.81 -6.10 -13.40
C PHE A 231 5.49 -6.94 -14.61
N GLN A 232 6.25 -6.74 -15.70
CA GLN A 232 6.11 -7.55 -16.92
C GLN A 232 6.50 -9.01 -16.71
N TRP A 233 5.56 -9.93 -16.87
CA TRP A 233 5.82 -11.35 -16.67
C TRP A 233 5.73 -12.19 -17.95
N SER A 234 5.28 -11.62 -19.07
CA SER A 234 5.34 -12.28 -20.38
C SER A 234 5.78 -11.37 -21.52
N MET A 235 6.36 -11.97 -22.57
CA MET A 235 6.62 -11.34 -23.87
C MET A 235 5.53 -11.63 -24.92
N SER A 236 4.61 -12.57 -24.64
CA SER A 236 3.67 -13.09 -25.64
C SER A 236 2.23 -12.94 -25.19
N VAL A 237 1.39 -12.45 -26.10
CA VAL A 237 -0.06 -12.29 -25.98
C VAL A 237 -0.74 -13.30 -26.89
N MET A 238 -1.69 -14.09 -26.37
CA MET A 238 -2.47 -15.03 -27.17
C MET A 238 -3.66 -14.32 -27.81
N GLN A 239 -3.93 -14.61 -29.08
CA GLN A 239 -5.16 -14.21 -29.76
C GLN A 239 -6.20 -15.32 -29.60
N SER A 240 -7.25 -15.08 -28.82
CA SER A 240 -8.39 -15.99 -28.77
C SER A 240 -9.43 -15.60 -29.82
N PRO A 241 -9.91 -16.54 -30.67
CA PRO A 241 -10.96 -16.29 -31.66
C PRO A 241 -12.29 -15.82 -31.05
N ALA A 242 -12.55 -16.10 -29.77
CA ALA A 242 -13.85 -15.85 -29.12
C ALA A 242 -13.84 -14.70 -28.11
N SER A 243 -12.67 -14.26 -27.62
CA SER A 243 -12.57 -13.30 -26.51
C SER A 243 -11.49 -12.22 -26.68
N GLY A 244 -10.88 -12.10 -27.86
CA GLY A 244 -9.83 -11.13 -28.13
C GLY A 244 -8.47 -11.53 -27.53
N LYS A 245 -7.58 -10.54 -27.40
CA LYS A 245 -6.20 -10.73 -26.91
C LYS A 245 -6.14 -10.94 -25.40
N ARG A 246 -5.36 -11.93 -24.95
CA ARG A 246 -5.18 -12.27 -23.52
C ARG A 246 -3.75 -12.65 -23.18
N CYS A 247 -3.41 -12.51 -21.91
CA CYS A 247 -2.09 -12.83 -21.38
C CYS A 247 -1.84 -14.33 -21.27
N LYS A 248 -0.75 -14.82 -21.88
CA LYS A 248 -0.34 -16.23 -21.81
C LYS A 248 0.50 -16.50 -20.56
N ILE A 249 0.01 -17.34 -19.65
CA ILE A 249 0.74 -17.77 -18.44
C ILE A 249 1.97 -18.62 -18.82
N PRO A 250 3.23 -18.21 -18.51
CA PRO A 250 4.40 -19.03 -18.78
C PRO A 250 4.33 -20.33 -17.97
N ASN A 251 4.78 -21.43 -18.58
CA ASN A 251 4.73 -22.79 -18.04
C ASN A 251 3.32 -23.39 -17.85
N CYS A 252 2.27 -22.74 -18.34
CA CYS A 252 1.01 -23.44 -18.59
C CYS A 252 1.21 -24.19 -19.92
N GLU A 253 1.77 -25.40 -19.88
CA GLU A 253 1.87 -26.27 -21.07
C GLU A 253 0.45 -26.52 -21.59
N GLU A 254 0.27 -26.23 -22.87
CA GLU A 254 -0.95 -26.50 -23.63
C GLU A 254 -1.29 -27.99 -23.54
N SER A 255 -2.12 -28.37 -22.58
CA SER A 255 -3.00 -29.52 -22.76
C SER A 255 -4.42 -29.00 -22.96
N GLU A 256 -4.71 -28.58 -24.21
CA GLU A 256 -6.07 -28.42 -24.72
C GLU A 256 -6.98 -29.62 -24.37
N SER A 257 -6.39 -30.79 -24.10
CA SER A 257 -7.07 -32.01 -23.69
C SER A 257 -7.52 -32.06 -22.22
N ASN A 258 -6.90 -31.31 -21.29
CA ASN A 258 -7.24 -31.39 -19.85
C ASN A 258 -8.11 -30.23 -19.34
N CYS A 259 -8.19 -29.11 -20.06
CA CYS A 259 -9.00 -27.94 -19.68
C CYS A 259 -10.33 -27.84 -20.46
N ARG A 260 -10.79 -28.92 -21.11
CA ARG A 260 -12.12 -28.98 -21.72
C ARG A 260 -13.16 -29.42 -20.69
N GLY A 261 -13.63 -28.45 -19.91
CA GLY A 261 -14.68 -28.61 -18.91
C GLY A 261 -14.51 -27.59 -17.80
N ASN A 262 -15.57 -27.31 -17.04
CA ASN A 262 -15.46 -26.51 -15.80
C ASN A 262 -14.28 -27.05 -15.00
N CYS A 263 -13.21 -26.25 -14.85
CA CYS A 263 -12.10 -26.57 -13.96
C CYS A 263 -12.62 -26.52 -12.51
N VAL A 264 -13.26 -27.61 -12.09
CA VAL A 264 -13.69 -27.82 -10.69
C VAL A 264 -12.47 -28.11 -9.82
N ASP A 265 -11.33 -28.46 -10.42
CA ASP A 265 -10.12 -28.83 -9.70
C ASP A 265 -8.87 -28.13 -10.25
N CYS A 266 -8.69 -26.86 -9.88
CA CYS A 266 -7.48 -26.07 -10.15
C CYS A 266 -6.21 -26.61 -9.47
N SER A 267 -6.29 -27.69 -8.67
CA SER A 267 -5.12 -28.30 -8.05
C SER A 267 -4.13 -28.88 -9.07
N LYS A 268 -4.59 -29.26 -10.27
CA LYS A 268 -3.73 -29.67 -11.39
C LYS A 268 -3.13 -28.50 -12.19
N CYS A 269 -3.68 -27.30 -12.06
CA CYS A 269 -3.09 -26.05 -12.55
C CYS A 269 -2.11 -25.43 -11.53
N GLY A 270 -1.64 -26.21 -10.55
CA GLY A 270 -0.69 -25.79 -9.51
C GLY A 270 0.66 -25.27 -10.02
N GLN A 271 0.89 -25.23 -11.34
CA GLN A 271 2.06 -24.62 -11.96
C GLN A 271 1.82 -23.19 -12.50
N CYS A 272 0.58 -22.69 -12.51
CA CYS A 272 0.22 -21.41 -13.16
C CYS A 272 0.08 -20.23 -12.15
N GLY A 273 0.55 -20.39 -10.91
CA GLY A 273 0.90 -19.29 -10.01
C GLY A 273 -0.22 -18.38 -9.47
N ARG A 274 -1.50 -18.70 -9.67
CA ARG A 274 -2.64 -17.94 -9.11
C ARG A 274 -3.46 -18.73 -8.09
N ASN A 275 -4.15 -17.99 -7.22
CA ASN A 275 -5.00 -18.53 -6.15
C ASN A 275 -6.08 -19.49 -6.70
N PRO A 276 -6.45 -20.53 -5.94
CA PRO A 276 -7.57 -21.41 -6.32
C PRO A 276 -8.87 -20.62 -6.35
N GLY A 277 -9.46 -20.45 -7.53
CA GLY A 277 -10.73 -19.75 -7.73
C GLY A 277 -10.80 -18.85 -8.96
N GLU A 278 -9.68 -18.55 -9.61
CA GLU A 278 -9.67 -17.83 -10.89
C GLU A 278 -9.75 -18.79 -12.08
N SER A 279 -10.67 -18.50 -13.00
CA SER A 279 -10.94 -19.34 -14.17
C SER A 279 -9.74 -19.36 -15.12
N CYS A 280 -9.00 -20.47 -15.13
CA CYS A 280 -8.03 -20.76 -16.18
C CYS A 280 -8.80 -21.06 -17.47
N TYR A 281 -8.77 -20.13 -18.43
CA TYR A 281 -9.27 -20.40 -19.78
C TYR A 281 -8.08 -20.74 -20.70
N PRO A 282 -8.24 -21.73 -21.60
CA PRO A 282 -7.24 -22.09 -22.60
C PRO A 282 -6.96 -20.94 -23.59
#